data_AF-A0A1S9BZF3-F1
#
_entry.id   AF-A0A1S9BZF3-F1
#
_cell.length_a   1.000
_cell.length_b   1.000
_cell.length_c   1.000
_cell.angle_alpha   90.00
_cell.angle_beta   90.00
_cell.angle_gamma   90.00
#
_symmetry.space_group_name_H-M   'P 1'
#
loop_
_entity.id
_entity.type
_entity.pdbx_description
1 polymer ?
#
loop_
_entity_poly.entity_id
_entity_poly.type
_entity_poly.pdbx_seq_one_letter_code
_entity_poly.pdbx_strand_id
1 'polypeptide(L)'
;MAKSFKNFHPFRKTRNSLTDYSKYAFTVSEFFRNVLFASTGDLLISYTFYRSKLLFFVLLPLCFIYPFFIRNSLIEKRRRDLLNQFKESLSILSSFLSAGYSTENAFRAAIPELKTMFSERAMIVAEFSAIVNGLNLNKPLEEMLSDFAFRSGLDDISNFADTFNIAKRNGGNLVHILTHTSGIIRDKVQIIEDIKTLNASKIYEQRMMNIIPFIIIIYMNITSPDFFVSLYTTFLGRVTMTICLFIYFLSIFLANRIMSIEV
;
A
#
# COMPACT_ATOMS: atom_id res chain seq x y z
N MET A 1 -24.67 -6.90 12.64
CA MET A 1 -23.64 -7.32 11.64
C MET A 1 -24.23 -7.36 10.23
N ALA A 2 -24.96 -6.31 9.78
CA ALA A 2 -25.72 -6.34 8.52
C ALA A 2 -25.97 -4.94 7.91
N LYS A 3 -24.96 -4.05 7.89
CA LYS A 3 -25.08 -2.72 7.24
C LYS A 3 -23.91 -2.32 6.33
N SER A 4 -22.95 -3.21 6.06
CA SER A 4 -21.74 -2.87 5.29
C SER A 4 -21.81 -3.15 3.78
N PHE A 5 -22.96 -3.60 3.24
CA PHE A 5 -23.02 -4.14 1.87
C PHE A 5 -23.75 -3.27 0.83
N LYS A 6 -24.21 -2.06 1.16
CA LYS A 6 -25.11 -1.32 0.24
C LYS A 6 -24.49 -0.24 -0.65
N ASN A 7 -23.20 0.09 -0.53
CA ASN A 7 -22.57 1.15 -1.34
C ASN A 7 -21.27 0.71 -2.05
N PHE A 8 -21.28 -0.47 -2.68
CA PHE A 8 -20.14 -0.96 -3.47
C PHE A 8 -20.31 -0.60 -4.95
N HIS A 9 -19.96 0.64 -5.31
CA HIS A 9 -19.79 1.03 -6.71
C HIS A 9 -18.29 1.13 -7.04
N PRO A 10 -17.71 0.15 -7.75
CA PRO A 10 -16.26 0.06 -7.97
C PRO A 10 -15.67 1.09 -8.96
N PHE A 11 -16.49 1.92 -9.63
CA PHE A 11 -16.04 2.73 -10.78
C PHE A 11 -16.27 4.24 -10.68
N ARG A 12 -16.72 4.79 -9.54
CA ARG A 12 -17.01 6.22 -9.47
C ARG A 12 -15.80 7.02 -8.99
N LYS A 13 -15.07 7.62 -9.95
CA LYS A 13 -14.12 8.70 -9.68
C LYS A 13 -14.93 9.95 -9.31
N THR A 14 -15.18 10.14 -8.01
CA THR A 14 -15.92 11.30 -7.51
C THR A 14 -15.14 12.57 -7.83
N ARG A 15 -15.64 13.34 -8.81
CA ARG A 15 -14.90 14.45 -9.43
C ARG A 15 -14.86 15.73 -8.57
N ASN A 16 -15.45 15.75 -7.36
CA ASN A 16 -15.59 16.98 -6.55
C ASN A 16 -15.47 16.78 -5.02
N SER A 17 -14.92 15.67 -4.54
CA SER A 17 -14.59 15.49 -3.11
C SER A 17 -13.10 15.17 -3.01
N LEU A 18 -12.36 15.92 -2.18
CA LEU A 18 -10.94 15.67 -1.92
C LEU A 18 -10.70 14.19 -1.59
N THR A 19 -9.58 13.64 -2.05
CA THR A 19 -9.34 12.20 -2.02
C THR A 19 -9.28 11.70 -0.57
N ASP A 20 -10.04 10.65 -0.27
CA ASP A 20 -9.93 9.90 0.98
C ASP A 20 -8.83 8.83 0.80
N TYR A 21 -7.69 9.01 1.45
CA TYR A 21 -6.53 8.13 1.30
C TYR A 21 -6.74 6.79 2.01
N SER A 22 -7.72 6.70 2.90
CA SER A 22 -8.12 5.46 3.58
C SER A 22 -8.92 4.53 2.68
N LYS A 23 -9.36 5.00 1.51
CA LYS A 23 -10.11 4.19 0.53
C LYS A 23 -9.35 4.09 -0.78
N TYR A 24 -9.05 2.86 -1.17
CA TYR A 24 -8.55 2.57 -2.51
C TYR A 24 -9.69 2.12 -3.40
N ALA A 25 -9.88 2.84 -4.51
CA ALA A 25 -10.71 2.44 -5.64
C ALA A 25 -9.79 1.90 -6.74
N PHE A 26 -10.03 0.67 -7.18
CA PHE A 26 -9.26 0.07 -8.25
C PHE A 26 -9.61 0.72 -9.59
N THR A 27 -8.60 1.07 -10.37
CA THR A 27 -8.81 1.37 -11.79
C THR A 27 -9.13 0.07 -12.52
N VAL A 28 -10.02 0.11 -13.53
CA VAL A 28 -10.36 -1.07 -14.38
C VAL A 28 -9.10 -1.80 -14.84
N SER A 29 -8.10 -1.05 -15.33
CA SER A 29 -6.81 -1.57 -15.79
C SER A 29 -5.99 -2.27 -14.69
N GLU A 30 -5.99 -1.72 -13.47
CA GLU A 30 -5.26 -2.30 -12.33
C GLU A 30 -5.94 -3.59 -11.85
N PHE A 31 -7.27 -3.61 -11.87
CA PHE A 31 -8.06 -4.81 -11.56
C PHE A 31 -7.75 -5.93 -12.56
N PHE A 32 -7.84 -5.66 -13.87
CA PHE A 32 -7.53 -6.66 -14.89
C PHE A 32 -6.09 -7.17 -14.81
N ARG A 33 -5.12 -6.29 -14.57
CA ARG A 33 -3.72 -6.70 -14.40
C ARG A 33 -3.56 -7.63 -13.20
N ASN A 34 -4.17 -7.31 -12.06
CA ASN A 34 -4.07 -8.14 -10.85
C ASN A 34 -4.79 -9.49 -11.02
N VAL A 35 -5.94 -9.51 -11.69
CA VAL A 35 -6.66 -10.75 -12.01
C VAL A 35 -5.87 -11.61 -13.01
N LEU A 36 -5.22 -10.99 -13.99
CA LEU A 36 -4.35 -11.70 -14.94
C LEU A 36 -3.18 -12.38 -14.23
N PHE A 37 -2.49 -11.67 -13.32
CA PHE A 37 -1.42 -12.26 -12.52
C PHE A 37 -1.91 -13.42 -11.64
N ALA A 38 -3.08 -13.29 -11.02
CA ALA A 38 -3.67 -14.37 -10.22
C ALA A 38 -4.04 -15.59 -11.07
N SER A 39 -4.58 -15.37 -12.27
CA SER A 39 -4.95 -16.44 -13.21
C SER A 39 -3.72 -17.20 -13.72
N THR A 40 -2.61 -16.52 -13.99
CA THR A 40 -1.34 -17.18 -14.38
C THR A 40 -0.81 -18.08 -13.26
N GLY A 41 -0.88 -17.62 -12.00
CA GLY A 41 -0.49 -18.43 -10.85
C GLY A 41 -1.39 -19.65 -10.65
N ASP A 42 -2.70 -19.48 -10.77
CA ASP A 42 -3.67 -20.57 -10.69
C ASP A 42 -3.47 -21.62 -11.80
N LEU A 43 -3.16 -21.16 -13.02
CA LEU A 43 -2.83 -22.04 -14.14
C LEU A 43 -1.58 -22.87 -13.85
N LEU A 44 -0.53 -22.24 -13.31
CA LEU A 44 0.72 -22.93 -12.95
C LEU A 44 0.47 -24.00 -11.88
N ILE A 45 -0.36 -23.69 -10.88
CA ILE A 45 -0.69 -24.61 -9.77
C ILE A 45 -1.57 -25.75 -10.26
N SER A 46 -2.66 -25.45 -10.97
CA SER A 46 -3.61 -26.44 -11.48
C SER A 46 -2.96 -27.41 -12.46
N TYR A 47 -2.07 -26.91 -13.32
CA TYR A 47 -1.30 -27.74 -14.26
C TYR A 47 -0.30 -28.64 -13.52
N THR A 48 0.50 -28.06 -12.62
CA THR A 48 1.60 -28.76 -11.93
C THR A 48 1.09 -29.80 -10.93
N PHE A 49 0.02 -29.52 -10.17
CA PHE A 49 -0.43 -30.42 -9.09
C PHE A 49 -1.52 -31.42 -9.49
N TYR A 50 -2.31 -31.14 -10.52
CA TYR A 50 -3.47 -31.99 -10.86
C TYR A 50 -3.55 -32.41 -12.32
N ARG A 51 -2.74 -31.82 -13.21
CA ARG A 51 -2.77 -32.06 -14.66
C ARG A 51 -4.20 -31.99 -15.26
N SER A 52 -5.07 -31.18 -14.63
CA SER A 52 -6.49 -31.11 -14.95
C SER A 52 -6.89 -29.70 -15.31
N LYS A 53 -7.40 -29.51 -16.53
CA LYS A 53 -7.97 -28.24 -16.98
C LYS A 53 -9.26 -27.87 -16.23
N LEU A 54 -9.95 -28.85 -15.66
CA LEU A 54 -11.21 -28.62 -14.92
C LEU A 54 -10.96 -27.89 -13.61
N LEU A 55 -9.85 -28.16 -12.93
CA LEU A 55 -9.54 -27.57 -11.63
C LEU A 55 -9.21 -26.07 -11.74
N PHE A 56 -8.62 -25.66 -12.86
CA PHE A 56 -8.44 -24.25 -13.22
C PHE A 56 -9.78 -23.50 -13.26
N PHE A 57 -10.81 -24.05 -13.93
CA PHE A 57 -12.12 -23.40 -13.98
C PHE A 57 -12.81 -23.33 -12.61
N VAL A 58 -12.56 -24.29 -11.72
CA VAL A 58 -13.09 -24.31 -10.35
C VAL A 58 -12.42 -23.26 -9.46
N LEU A 59 -11.12 -23.01 -9.63
CA LEU A 59 -10.35 -22.04 -8.84
C LEU A 59 -10.37 -20.61 -9.41
N LEU A 60 -10.67 -20.44 -10.69
CA LEU A 60 -10.84 -19.14 -11.35
C LEU A 60 -11.71 -18.13 -10.57
N PRO A 61 -12.87 -18.49 -9.99
CA PRO A 61 -13.64 -17.55 -9.16
C PRO A 61 -12.88 -17.05 -7.91
N LEU A 62 -11.94 -17.82 -7.34
CA LEU A 62 -11.08 -17.32 -6.25
C LEU A 62 -10.12 -16.22 -6.72
N CYS A 63 -9.69 -16.21 -7.98
CA CYS A 63 -8.81 -15.16 -8.52
C CYS A 63 -9.48 -13.78 -8.47
N PHE A 64 -10.81 -13.71 -8.51
CA PHE A 64 -11.56 -12.44 -8.37
C PHE A 64 -11.57 -11.91 -6.93
N ILE A 65 -11.25 -12.75 -5.93
CA ILE A 65 -11.14 -12.37 -4.52
C ILE A 65 -9.74 -11.79 -4.23
N TYR A 66 -8.72 -12.15 -5.01
CA TYR A 66 -7.33 -11.72 -4.84
C TYR A 66 -7.14 -10.17 -4.79
N PRO A 67 -7.79 -9.36 -5.65
CA PRO A 67 -7.72 -7.90 -5.55
C PRO A 67 -8.19 -7.35 -4.19
N PHE A 68 -9.13 -8.02 -3.52
CA PHE A 68 -9.60 -7.60 -2.20
C PHE A 68 -8.51 -7.73 -1.13
N PHE A 69 -7.69 -8.80 -1.19
CA PHE A 69 -6.58 -9.01 -0.26
C PHE A 69 -5.46 -7.98 -0.44
N ILE A 70 -5.09 -7.65 -1.68
CA ILE A 70 -4.01 -6.68 -1.97
C ILE A 70 -4.43 -5.24 -1.65
N ARG A 71 -5.74 -4.96 -1.61
CA ARG A 71 -6.27 -3.61 -1.39
C ARG A 71 -5.64 -2.92 -0.19
N ASN A 72 -5.50 -3.63 0.93
CA ASN A 72 -4.93 -3.05 2.15
C ASN A 72 -3.46 -2.67 1.94
N SER A 73 -2.68 -3.55 1.30
CA SER A 73 -1.27 -3.28 0.98
C SER A 73 -1.09 -2.09 0.03
N LEU A 74 -2.02 -1.87 -0.90
CA LEU A 74 -2.00 -0.69 -1.78
C LEU A 74 -2.37 0.59 -1.07
N ILE A 75 -3.31 0.54 -0.12
CA ILE A 75 -3.63 1.67 0.77
C ILE A 75 -2.39 2.03 1.58
N GLU A 76 -1.75 1.06 2.21
CA GLU A 76 -0.54 1.28 3.01
C GLU A 76 0.64 1.79 2.17
N LYS A 77 0.76 1.35 0.92
CA LYS A 77 1.74 1.93 -0.01
C LYS A 77 1.44 3.42 -0.26
N ARG A 78 0.20 3.75 -0.62
CA ARG A 78 -0.22 5.13 -0.87
C ARG A 78 -0.03 6.02 0.35
N ARG A 79 -0.37 5.54 1.55
CA ARG A 79 -0.18 6.24 2.82
C ARG A 79 1.30 6.49 3.11
N ARG A 80 2.16 5.50 2.92
CA ARG A 80 3.62 5.68 3.05
C ARG A 80 4.17 6.73 2.07
N ASP A 81 3.73 6.68 0.82
CA ASP A 81 4.13 7.66 -0.20
C ASP A 81 3.67 9.08 0.19
N LEU A 82 2.45 9.22 0.73
CA LEU A 82 1.93 10.48 1.25
C LEU A 82 2.72 10.97 2.47
N LEU A 83 3.03 10.10 3.42
CA LEU A 83 3.81 10.43 4.62
C LEU A 83 5.21 10.93 4.26
N ASN A 84 5.85 10.29 3.28
CA ASN A 84 7.15 10.72 2.75
C ASN A 84 7.07 12.10 2.11
N GLN A 85 6.06 12.35 1.28
CA GLN A 85 5.85 13.67 0.68
C GLN A 85 5.53 14.75 1.73
N PHE A 86 4.76 14.38 2.75
CA PHE A 86 4.43 15.26 3.86
C PHE A 86 5.67 15.66 4.66
N LYS A 87 6.55 14.71 5.00
CA LYS A 87 7.85 14.98 5.67
C LYS A 87 8.66 16.05 4.93
N GLU A 88 8.82 15.91 3.61
CA GLU A 88 9.55 16.91 2.81
C GLU A 88 8.83 18.26 2.78
N SER A 89 7.49 18.26 2.73
CA SER A 89 6.71 19.50 2.80
C SER A 89 6.87 20.25 4.12
N LEU A 90 7.04 19.55 5.24
CA LEU A 90 7.32 20.17 6.54
C LEU A 90 8.69 20.84 6.55
N SER A 91 9.70 20.22 5.95
CA SER A 91 11.04 20.81 5.79
C SER A 91 10.98 22.09 4.96
N ILE A 92 10.26 22.08 3.82
CA ILE A 92 10.05 23.27 2.98
C ILE A 92 9.33 24.38 3.75
N LEU A 93 8.23 24.05 4.44
CA LEU A 93 7.50 25.02 5.27
C LEU A 93 8.38 25.62 6.37
N SER A 94 9.22 24.81 7.01
CA SER A 94 10.13 25.27 8.06
C SER A 94 11.12 26.31 7.54
N SER A 95 11.63 26.12 6.31
CA SER A 95 12.53 27.05 5.64
C SER A 95 11.85 28.39 5.34
N PHE A 96 10.61 28.39 4.83
CA PHE A 96 9.87 29.63 4.57
C PHE A 96 9.52 30.38 5.87
N LEU A 97 9.06 29.67 6.90
CA LEU A 97 8.79 30.30 8.20
C LEU A 97 10.07 30.86 8.84
N SER A 98 11.20 30.16 8.71
CA SER A 98 12.51 30.65 9.17
C SER A 98 12.96 31.91 8.41
N ALA A 99 12.57 32.04 7.14
CA ALA A 99 12.79 33.22 6.33
C ALA A 99 11.83 34.39 6.64
N GLY A 100 10.98 34.25 7.67
CA GLY A 100 10.07 35.32 8.13
C GLY A 100 8.73 35.36 7.40
N TYR A 101 8.39 34.35 6.60
CA TYR A 101 7.06 34.28 5.99
C TYR A 101 5.99 34.06 7.08
N SER A 102 4.81 34.65 6.89
CA SER A 102 3.64 34.24 7.67
C SER A 102 3.26 32.80 7.34
N THR A 103 2.56 32.13 8.24
CA THR A 103 2.21 30.71 8.06
C THR A 103 1.37 30.49 6.81
N GLU A 104 0.38 31.32 6.56
CA GLU A 104 -0.46 31.26 5.38
C GLU A 104 0.35 31.49 4.10
N ASN A 105 1.32 32.42 4.12
CA ASN A 105 2.18 32.69 2.97
C ASN A 105 3.21 31.57 2.75
N ALA A 106 3.71 30.92 3.80
CA ALA A 106 4.58 29.77 3.68
C ALA A 106 3.89 28.60 2.95
N PHE A 107 2.61 28.33 3.24
CA PHE A 107 1.83 27.32 2.50
C PHE A 107 1.67 27.68 1.02
N ARG A 108 1.51 28.97 0.68
CA ARG A 108 1.45 29.44 -0.71
C ARG A 108 2.79 29.28 -1.43
N ALA A 109 3.87 29.67 -0.77
CA ALA A 109 5.23 29.62 -1.30
C ALA A 109 5.75 28.18 -1.46
N ALA A 110 5.27 27.24 -0.65
CA ALA A 110 5.65 25.83 -0.73
C ALA A 110 5.12 25.11 -1.99
N ILE A 111 3.99 25.55 -2.57
CA ILE A 111 3.38 24.84 -3.72
C ILE A 111 4.31 24.76 -4.94
N PRO A 112 4.91 25.86 -5.44
CA PRO A 112 5.87 25.79 -6.56
C PRO A 112 7.05 24.86 -6.29
N GLU A 113 7.57 24.86 -5.07
CA GLU A 113 8.71 24.03 -4.67
C GLU A 113 8.33 22.54 -4.61
N LEU A 114 7.17 22.22 -4.03
CA LEU A 114 6.61 20.87 -4.01
C LEU A 114 6.32 20.33 -5.42
N LYS A 115 5.84 21.18 -6.33
CA LYS A 115 5.64 20.83 -7.75
C LYS A 115 6.95 20.49 -8.44
N THR A 116 8.01 21.22 -8.12
CA THR A 116 9.35 21.01 -8.67
C THR A 116 9.98 19.72 -8.13
N MET A 117 9.83 19.47 -6.83
CA MET A 117 10.43 18.32 -6.15
C MET A 117 9.76 16.99 -6.52
N PHE A 118 8.43 16.93 -6.59
CA PHE A 118 7.71 15.67 -6.79
C PHE A 118 7.11 15.53 -8.18
N SER A 119 6.13 16.36 -8.48
CA SER A 119 5.38 16.45 -9.74
C SER A 119 4.11 17.26 -9.44
N GLU A 120 3.52 17.89 -10.45
CA GLU A 120 2.23 18.54 -10.32
C GLU A 120 1.09 17.59 -9.89
N ARG A 121 1.21 16.29 -10.18
CA ARG A 121 0.21 15.28 -9.81
C ARG A 121 0.48 14.60 -8.47
N ALA A 122 1.46 15.07 -7.69
CA ALA A 122 1.75 14.52 -6.39
C ALA A 122 0.59 14.74 -5.41
N MET A 123 0.40 13.81 -4.47
CA MET A 123 -0.70 13.85 -3.51
C MET A 123 -0.58 15.08 -2.62
N ILE A 124 0.63 15.36 -2.11
CA ILE A 124 0.86 16.52 -1.24
C ILE A 124 0.61 17.85 -1.94
N VAL A 125 0.91 17.95 -3.24
CA VAL A 125 0.67 19.17 -4.03
C VAL A 125 -0.83 19.44 -4.14
N ALA A 126 -1.64 18.40 -4.35
CA ALA A 126 -3.09 18.53 -4.39
C ALA A 126 -3.65 18.97 -3.02
N GLU A 127 -3.13 18.42 -1.93
CA GLU A 127 -3.55 18.76 -0.56
C GLU A 127 -3.16 20.19 -0.18
N PHE A 128 -1.92 20.61 -0.44
CA PHE A 128 -1.47 21.98 -0.20
C PHE A 128 -2.23 22.99 -1.07
N SER A 129 -2.52 22.63 -2.32
CA SER A 129 -3.37 23.45 -3.20
C SER A 129 -4.79 23.58 -2.66
N ALA A 130 -5.36 22.50 -2.11
CA ALA A 130 -6.67 22.53 -1.47
C ALA A 130 -6.68 23.42 -0.22
N ILE A 131 -5.64 23.32 0.62
CA ILE A 131 -5.45 24.19 1.80
C ILE A 131 -5.39 25.66 1.37
N VAL A 132 -4.54 26.00 0.39
CA VAL A 132 -4.39 27.38 -0.11
C VAL A 132 -5.68 27.91 -0.74
N ASN A 133 -6.43 27.06 -1.45
CA ASN A 133 -7.75 27.42 -1.95
C ASN A 133 -8.74 27.70 -0.81
N GLY A 134 -8.71 26.93 0.28
CA GLY A 134 -9.47 27.19 1.48
C GLY A 134 -9.11 28.54 2.12
N LEU A 135 -7.82 28.87 2.19
CA LEU A 135 -7.35 30.17 2.69
C LEU A 135 -7.85 31.33 1.82
N ASN A 136 -7.90 31.18 0.49
CA ASN A 136 -8.48 32.18 -0.42
C ASN A 136 -9.98 32.40 -0.18
N LEU A 137 -10.66 31.40 0.37
CA LEU A 137 -12.06 31.45 0.76
C LEU A 137 -12.25 31.87 2.23
N ASN A 138 -11.21 32.44 2.85
CA ASN A 138 -11.19 32.87 4.26
C ASN A 138 -11.52 31.75 5.27
N LYS A 139 -11.24 30.49 4.91
CA LYS A 139 -11.31 29.39 5.88
C LYS A 139 -10.07 29.36 6.77
N PRO A 140 -10.21 29.04 8.07
CA PRO A 140 -9.07 28.89 8.97
C PRO A 140 -8.11 27.80 8.49
N LEU A 141 -6.80 28.05 8.58
CA LEU A 141 -5.76 27.08 8.21
C LEU A 141 -5.88 25.79 9.04
N GLU A 142 -6.22 25.96 10.32
CA GLU A 142 -6.41 24.92 11.32
C GLU A 142 -7.49 23.92 10.89
N GLU A 143 -8.59 24.43 10.36
CA GLU A 143 -9.70 23.61 9.85
C GLU A 143 -9.25 22.81 8.62
N MET A 144 -8.53 23.45 7.69
CA MET A 144 -8.06 22.80 6.46
C MET A 144 -7.00 21.73 6.74
N LEU A 145 -6.10 21.99 7.68
CA LEU A 145 -5.09 21.03 8.10
C LEU A 145 -5.71 19.84 8.84
N SER A 146 -6.73 20.08 9.67
CA SER A 146 -7.46 19.02 10.39
C SER A 146 -8.27 18.14 9.43
N ASP A 147 -8.91 18.72 8.40
CA ASP A 147 -9.58 17.95 7.34
C ASP A 147 -8.58 17.08 6.56
N PHE A 148 -7.42 17.65 6.20
CA PHE A 148 -6.36 16.89 5.55
C PHE A 148 -5.88 15.73 6.42
N ALA A 149 -5.61 15.97 7.71
CA ALA A 149 -5.23 14.94 8.66
C ALA A 149 -6.26 13.81 8.72
N PHE A 150 -7.54 14.14 8.88
CA PHE A 150 -8.62 13.16 8.93
C PHE A 150 -8.69 12.32 7.64
N ARG A 151 -8.59 12.94 6.46
CA ARG A 151 -8.63 12.23 5.17
C ARG A 151 -7.38 11.41 4.87
N SER A 152 -6.23 11.79 5.43
CA SER A 152 -4.98 11.05 5.26
C SER A 152 -5.03 9.66 5.91
N GLY A 153 -5.72 9.54 7.04
CA GLY A 153 -5.74 8.33 7.87
C GLY A 153 -4.35 7.94 8.38
N LEU A 154 -3.47 8.92 8.57
CA LEU A 154 -2.12 8.78 9.11
C LEU A 154 -2.04 9.45 10.48
N ASP A 155 -1.59 8.70 11.48
CA ASP A 155 -1.45 9.20 12.85
C ASP A 155 -0.40 10.33 12.92
N ASP A 156 0.70 10.23 12.16
CA ASP A 156 1.75 11.24 12.14
C ASP A 156 1.24 12.61 11.64
N ILE A 157 0.35 12.63 10.64
CA ILE A 157 -0.26 13.86 10.12
C ILE A 157 -1.31 14.41 11.09
N SER A 158 -2.04 13.53 11.76
CA SER A 158 -3.04 13.90 12.77
C SER A 158 -2.38 14.54 13.99
N ASN A 159 -1.34 13.89 14.53
CA ASN A 159 -0.55 14.41 15.63
C ASN A 159 0.10 15.76 15.30
N PHE A 160 0.56 15.93 14.06
CA PHE A 160 1.06 17.22 13.59
C PHE A 160 -0.03 18.29 13.60
N ALA A 161 -1.20 18.01 13.00
CA ALA A 161 -2.30 18.98 12.93
C ALA A 161 -2.74 19.44 14.32
N ASP A 162 -2.84 18.53 15.28
CA ASP A 162 -3.19 18.84 16.66
C ASP A 162 -2.13 19.72 17.34
N THR A 163 -0.86 19.33 17.22
CA THR A 163 0.27 20.09 17.78
C THR A 163 0.37 21.48 17.16
N PHE A 164 0.18 21.58 15.84
CA PHE A 164 0.17 22.83 15.10
C PHE A 164 -0.96 23.75 15.56
N ASN A 165 -2.17 23.23 15.72
CA ASN A 165 -3.34 24.00 16.18
C ASN A 165 -3.12 24.57 17.58
N ILE A 166 -2.55 23.77 18.49
CA ILE A 166 -2.21 24.21 19.85
C ILE A 166 -1.15 25.31 19.81
N ALA A 167 -0.08 25.11 19.04
CA ALA A 167 1.02 26.06 18.97
C ALA A 167 0.62 27.38 18.32
N LYS A 168 -0.21 27.35 17.26
CA LYS A 168 -0.67 28.58 16.61
C LYS A 168 -1.54 29.44 17.54
N ARG A 169 -2.36 28.82 18.40
CA ARG A 169 -3.15 29.54 19.42
C ARG A 169 -2.29 30.13 20.53
N ASN A 170 -1.25 29.42 20.93
CA ASN A 170 -0.41 29.78 22.08
C ASN A 170 0.86 30.57 21.68
N GLY A 171 1.03 30.93 20.40
CA GLY A 171 2.21 31.64 19.90
C GLY A 171 3.50 30.80 19.94
N GLY A 172 3.38 29.48 19.88
CA GLY A 172 4.52 28.55 19.89
C GLY A 172 5.41 28.66 18.65
N ASN A 173 6.64 28.18 18.77
CA ASN A 173 7.61 28.20 17.67
C ASN A 173 7.22 27.16 16.60
N LEU A 174 6.51 27.62 15.57
CA LEU A 174 6.06 26.77 14.45
C LEU A 174 7.22 26.16 13.67
N VAL A 175 8.35 26.88 13.53
CA VAL A 175 9.57 26.35 12.88
C VAL A 175 10.05 25.12 13.65
N HIS A 176 10.14 25.22 14.98
CA HIS A 176 10.56 24.09 15.81
C HIS A 176 9.62 22.89 15.65
N ILE A 177 8.30 23.11 15.60
CA ILE A 177 7.32 22.02 15.46
C ILE A 177 7.42 21.34 14.10
N LEU A 178 7.54 22.11 13.02
CA LEU A 178 7.72 21.58 11.66
C LEU A 178 9.01 20.75 11.56
N THR A 179 10.14 21.29 12.03
CA THR A 179 11.44 20.61 11.98
C THR A 179 11.46 19.36 12.86
N HIS A 180 10.89 19.43 14.07
CA HIS A 180 10.81 18.30 14.97
C HIS A 180 9.94 17.16 14.41
N THR A 181 8.76 17.50 13.87
CA THR A 181 7.86 16.53 13.24
C THR A 181 8.49 15.89 12.00
N SER A 182 9.13 16.71 11.16
CA SER A 182 9.88 16.20 9.99
C SER A 182 10.99 15.24 10.43
N GLY A 183 11.72 15.55 11.51
CA GLY A 183 12.71 14.69 12.13
C GLY A 183 12.14 13.35 12.58
N ILE A 184 11.05 13.35 13.36
CA ILE A 184 10.37 12.13 13.82
C ILE A 184 9.97 11.24 12.64
N ILE A 185 9.34 11.82 11.62
CA ILE A 185 8.91 11.07 10.44
C ILE A 185 10.12 10.55 9.66
N ARG A 186 11.20 11.35 9.53
CA ARG A 186 12.44 10.93 8.87
C ARG A 186 13.05 9.72 9.56
N ASP A 187 13.19 9.78 10.88
CA ASP A 187 13.80 8.71 11.66
C ASP A 187 12.95 7.43 11.59
N LYS A 188 11.61 7.57 11.63
CA LYS A 188 10.67 6.45 11.41
C LYS A 188 10.82 5.82 10.03
N VAL A 189 10.92 6.64 8.97
CA VAL A 189 11.10 6.15 7.59
C VAL A 189 12.44 5.45 7.45
N GLN A 190 13.51 5.99 8.03
CA GLN A 190 14.84 5.37 8.03
C GLN A 190 14.81 4.00 8.69
N ILE A 191 14.19 3.88 9.87
CA ILE A 191 14.05 2.60 10.57
C ILE A 191 13.31 1.57 9.69
N ILE A 192 12.21 1.98 9.03
CA ILE A 192 11.46 1.10 8.11
C ILE A 192 12.31 0.68 6.91
N GLU A 193 13.16 1.56 6.38
CA GLU A 193 14.07 1.27 5.28
C GLU A 193 15.21 0.33 5.69
N ASP A 194 15.76 0.51 6.88
CA ASP A 194 16.78 -0.37 7.46
C ASP A 194 16.21 -1.78 7.67
N ILE A 195 15.01 -1.88 8.24
CA ILE A 195 14.25 -3.14 8.37
C ILE A 195 14.08 -3.82 7.02
N LYS A 196 13.62 -3.07 6.00
CA LYS A 196 13.43 -3.63 4.64
C LYS A 196 14.73 -4.13 4.04
N THR A 197 15.84 -3.43 4.30
CA THR A 197 17.16 -3.78 3.79
C THR A 197 17.68 -5.04 4.48
N LEU A 198 17.54 -5.13 5.80
CA LEU A 198 17.86 -6.34 6.57
C LEU A 198 17.04 -7.54 6.09
N ASN A 199 15.74 -7.33 5.84
CA ASN A 199 14.85 -8.38 5.35
C ASN A 199 14.95 -8.67 3.86
N ALA A 200 15.63 -7.84 3.07
CA ALA A 200 15.70 -8.03 1.62
C ALA A 200 16.25 -9.41 1.28
N SER A 201 17.35 -9.81 1.91
CA SER A 201 17.97 -11.14 1.77
C SER A 201 16.96 -12.26 2.05
N LYS A 202 16.21 -12.17 3.15
CA LYS A 202 15.25 -13.18 3.58
C LYS A 202 14.03 -13.26 2.65
N ILE A 203 13.55 -12.12 2.17
CA ILE A 203 12.48 -12.08 1.18
C ILE A 203 12.94 -12.73 -0.14
N TYR A 204 14.18 -12.50 -0.57
CA TYR A 204 14.74 -13.15 -1.77
C TYR A 204 14.88 -14.66 -1.57
N GLU A 205 15.43 -15.11 -0.45
CA GLU A 205 15.56 -16.53 -0.09
C GLU A 205 14.19 -17.22 -0.08
N GLN A 206 13.19 -16.63 0.58
CA GLN A 206 11.82 -17.14 0.61
C GLN A 206 11.19 -17.21 -0.79
N ARG A 207 11.41 -16.18 -1.62
CA ARG A 207 10.89 -16.18 -3.01
C ARG A 207 11.49 -17.32 -3.82
N MET A 208 12.77 -17.62 -3.65
CA MET A 208 13.41 -18.78 -4.29
C MET A 208 12.81 -20.08 -3.77
N MET A 209 12.67 -20.24 -2.45
CA MET A 209 12.04 -21.42 -1.83
C MET A 209 10.62 -21.67 -2.33
N ASN A 210 9.83 -20.61 -2.55
CA ASN A 210 8.48 -20.73 -3.09
C ASN A 210 8.48 -21.31 -4.52
N ILE A 211 9.50 -21.04 -5.33
CA ILE A 211 9.56 -21.48 -6.73
C ILE A 211 10.07 -22.93 -6.85
N ILE A 212 10.92 -23.38 -5.93
CA ILE A 212 11.58 -24.71 -5.97
C ILE A 212 10.60 -25.88 -6.20
N PRO A 213 9.47 -26.01 -5.48
CA PRO A 213 8.56 -27.14 -5.67
C PRO A 213 8.04 -27.27 -7.11
N PHE A 214 7.77 -26.13 -7.77
CA PHE A 214 7.34 -26.13 -9.17
C PHE A 214 8.45 -26.60 -10.11
N ILE A 215 9.68 -26.12 -9.89
CA ILE A 215 10.86 -26.56 -10.67
C ILE A 215 11.05 -28.07 -10.53
N ILE A 216 10.98 -28.61 -9.32
CA ILE A 216 11.17 -30.04 -9.06
C ILE A 216 10.08 -30.86 -9.78
N ILE A 217 8.81 -30.47 -9.69
CA ILE A 217 7.72 -31.21 -10.34
C ILE A 217 7.87 -31.17 -11.86
N ILE A 218 8.18 -30.01 -12.44
CA ILE A 218 8.40 -29.86 -13.88
C ILE A 218 9.61 -30.69 -14.34
N TYR A 219 10.73 -30.58 -13.63
CA TYR A 219 11.95 -31.33 -13.92
C TYR A 219 11.73 -32.84 -13.90
N MET A 220 11.07 -33.34 -12.85
CA MET A 220 10.73 -34.76 -12.72
C MET A 220 9.74 -35.20 -13.81
N ASN A 221 8.83 -34.33 -14.24
CA ASN A 221 7.90 -34.65 -15.33
C ASN A 221 8.63 -34.86 -16.67
N ILE A 222 9.69 -34.09 -16.94
CA ILE A 222 10.49 -34.21 -18.16
C ILE A 222 11.39 -35.44 -18.11
N THR A 223 12.08 -35.65 -16.99
CA THR A 223 13.07 -36.74 -16.85
C THR A 223 12.42 -38.10 -16.61
N SER A 224 11.28 -38.15 -15.94
CA SER A 224 10.60 -39.40 -15.55
C SER A 224 9.06 -39.22 -15.56
N PRO A 225 8.44 -39.20 -16.74
CA PRO A 225 7.02 -38.87 -16.90
C PRO A 225 6.07 -39.82 -16.17
N ASP A 226 6.48 -41.07 -15.93
CA ASP A 226 5.67 -42.08 -15.23
C ASP A 226 5.63 -41.89 -13.70
N PHE A 227 6.56 -41.12 -13.13
CA PHE A 227 6.72 -40.98 -11.68
C PHE A 227 5.45 -40.46 -10.98
N PHE A 228 4.79 -39.46 -11.55
CA PHE A 228 3.60 -38.84 -10.97
C PHE A 228 2.27 -39.40 -11.52
N VAL A 229 2.29 -40.37 -12.43
CA VAL A 229 1.06 -40.87 -13.08
C VAL A 229 0.09 -41.44 -12.04
N SER A 230 0.58 -42.26 -11.11
CA SER A 230 -0.25 -42.81 -10.01
C SER A 230 -0.81 -41.70 -9.11
N LEU A 231 -0.03 -40.63 -8.88
CA LEU A 231 -0.41 -39.52 -8.03
C LEU A 231 -1.53 -38.64 -8.64
N TYR A 232 -1.55 -38.49 -9.97
CA TYR A 232 -2.59 -37.72 -10.68
C TYR A 232 -3.85 -38.54 -10.99
N THR A 233 -3.72 -39.85 -11.20
CA THR A 233 -4.82 -40.71 -11.67
C THR A 233 -5.61 -41.35 -10.53
N THR A 234 -4.96 -41.76 -9.45
CA THR A 234 -5.63 -42.42 -8.31
C THR A 234 -6.32 -41.41 -7.40
N PHE A 235 -7.45 -41.80 -6.81
CA PHE A 235 -8.17 -40.97 -5.83
C PHE A 235 -7.27 -40.61 -4.63
N LEU A 236 -6.53 -41.59 -4.12
CA LEU A 236 -5.63 -41.43 -2.98
C LEU A 236 -4.48 -40.47 -3.31
N GLY A 237 -3.93 -40.54 -4.54
CA GLY A 237 -2.92 -39.59 -5.02
C GLY A 237 -3.42 -38.14 -5.05
N ARG A 238 -4.65 -37.91 -5.53
CA ARG A 238 -5.26 -36.56 -5.56
C ARG A 238 -5.48 -35.98 -4.16
N VAL A 239 -5.90 -36.81 -3.20
CA VAL A 239 -6.05 -36.39 -1.80
C VAL A 239 -4.69 -35.97 -1.23
N THR A 240 -3.64 -36.77 -1.45
CA THR A 240 -2.28 -36.44 -1.01
C THR A 240 -1.77 -35.13 -1.63
N MET A 241 -1.98 -34.92 -2.93
CA MET A 241 -1.62 -33.67 -3.60
C MET A 241 -2.37 -32.46 -3.03
N THR A 242 -3.64 -32.64 -2.65
CA THR A 242 -4.43 -31.59 -1.99
C THR A 242 -3.86 -31.21 -0.62
N ILE A 243 -3.46 -32.20 0.17
CA ILE A 243 -2.82 -31.98 1.48
C ILE A 243 -1.48 -31.27 1.31
N CYS A 244 -0.64 -31.71 0.37
CA CYS A 244 0.64 -31.06 0.06
C CYS A 244 0.44 -29.61 -0.37
N LEU A 245 -0.52 -29.35 -1.25
CA LEU A 245 -0.87 -28.00 -1.69
C LEU A 245 -1.31 -27.12 -0.52
N PHE A 246 -2.16 -27.65 0.36
CA PHE A 246 -2.64 -26.93 1.54
C PHE A 246 -1.49 -26.56 2.49
N ILE A 247 -0.61 -27.52 2.79
CA ILE A 247 0.58 -27.27 3.62
C ILE A 247 1.49 -26.24 2.95
N TYR A 248 1.70 -26.32 1.63
CA TYR A 248 2.51 -25.36 0.89
C TYR A 248 1.94 -23.94 0.99
N PHE A 249 0.63 -23.77 0.79
CA PHE A 249 -0.03 -22.47 0.97
C PHE A 249 0.06 -21.97 2.41
N LEU A 250 -0.11 -22.85 3.39
CA LEU A 250 0.03 -22.51 4.81
C LEU A 250 1.46 -22.04 5.12
N SER A 251 2.48 -22.71 4.59
CA SER A 251 3.88 -22.31 4.72
C SER A 251 4.16 -20.94 4.13
N ILE A 252 3.66 -20.65 2.92
CA ILE A 252 3.78 -19.30 2.32
C ILE A 252 3.09 -18.26 3.18
N PHE A 253 1.89 -18.57 3.68
CA PHE A 253 1.12 -17.66 4.52
C PHE A 253 1.85 -17.34 5.83
N LEU A 254 2.40 -18.35 6.51
CA LEU A 254 3.20 -18.16 7.73
C LEU A 254 4.47 -17.35 7.44
N ALA A 255 5.20 -17.68 6.37
CA ALA A 255 6.41 -16.96 6.00
C ALA A 255 6.12 -15.48 5.73
N ASN A 256 5.07 -15.17 4.94
CA ASN A 256 4.66 -13.80 4.67
C ASN A 256 4.24 -13.06 5.94
N ARG A 257 3.56 -13.74 6.88
CA ARG A 257 3.15 -13.15 8.14
C ARG A 257 4.36 -12.79 9.01
N ILE A 258 5.33 -13.70 9.14
CA ILE A 258 6.56 -13.47 9.92
C ILE A 258 7.35 -12.30 9.32
N MET A 259 7.58 -12.31 7.99
CA MET A 259 8.29 -11.22 7.31
C MET A 259 7.54 -9.88 7.35
N SER A 260 6.22 -9.90 7.51
CA SER A 260 5.42 -8.67 7.63
C SER A 260 5.41 -8.06 9.04
N ILE A 261 5.74 -8.84 10.07
CA ILE A 261 5.75 -8.36 11.48
C ILE A 261 6.92 -7.42 11.76
N GLU A 262 7.99 -7.53 10.98
CA GLU A 262 9.17 -6.71 11.18
C GLU A 262 9.03 -5.30 10.59
N VAL A 263 7.97 -5.01 9.79
CA VAL A 263 7.72 -3.71 9.13
C VAL A 263 6.64 -2.90 9.83
#